data_AF-A0AA88GQU8-F1
#
_entry.id   AF-A0AA88GQU8-F1
#
_cell.length_a   1.000
_cell.length_b   1.000
_cell.length_c   1.000
_cell.angle_alpha   90.00
_cell.angle_beta   90.00
_cell.angle_gamma   90.00
#
_symmetry.space_group_name_H-M   'P 1'
#
loop_
_entity.id
_entity.type
_entity.pdbx_description
1 polymer ?
#
loop_
_entity_poly.entity_id
_entity_poly.type
_entity_poly.pdbx_seq_one_letter_code
_entity_poly.pdbx_strand_id
1 'polypeptide(L)'
;MKRRKEEETDSSDQWSFIHSSEFSSTTGKHVKLTNIYRDGANKICRKDETESSCLKIILYDFCKTNPMENNDMLKSLQLKLKMKFQNQVKGFVKWFRAKEAFMAKDLHRTIPIEFLDCQEVVLHLLENISVLDEVKYFPNNHFPSWVLNCVEEHEMDSRWKHCKAAIMRAIAFKVVNVFNFATRSVLMGFKQDLVYFLLQYNCCPYEFRDDEEIMLEIVQRNGWFLEYASLALKHNKRVVLAAVKQRGCTLIHASHTLRDDREVVLNAIQQDGYALSFASPSILNHDLDIILMAVQQYGSALKFVPEKFRRMKQVVFHAVQSEGTALAHAYIDLQNDYDIVLAAVKQNGFALRWASTNMKNNYEIVSAAVQTNSEALNYASRTLQDNFEIVEKAVSAFGTSLEFASSSLRSNLSLCLTAVKQDGYSLRSVDRFRNNFEVVLNAVKQNGMALQMASPELQNNFEIVLTAVRQRGAALCFASPALCDNVEIVKEAVKTYGKAIHYASSRLRGDRDVILAALQQDGDAFDYIDLQLQHDEHIYIQAIRNSGHLQNKTILQSMDRTSFNVLKQARLEHEYHDCHIPLGHLISTPIQLCKQETTLTDEYSEEMWWS
;
A
#
# COMPACT_ATOMS: atom_id res chain seq x y z
N MET A 1 -82.00 10.51 -7.21
CA MET A 1 -83.14 10.04 -8.04
C MET A 1 -82.58 9.51 -9.36
N LYS A 2 -82.89 8.24 -9.66
CA LYS A 2 -82.98 7.53 -10.97
C LYS A 2 -81.99 7.91 -12.10
N ARG A 3 -81.34 6.96 -12.79
CA ARG A 3 -81.58 5.52 -12.92
C ARG A 3 -80.42 4.86 -13.72
N ARG A 4 -80.02 3.66 -13.23
CA ARG A 4 -79.80 2.38 -13.96
C ARG A 4 -78.71 2.34 -15.05
N LYS A 5 -77.96 1.25 -15.25
CA LYS A 5 -78.07 -0.20 -14.93
C LYS A 5 -76.67 -0.84 -15.20
N GLU A 6 -76.25 -1.89 -14.46
CA GLU A 6 -75.95 -3.28 -14.98
C GLU A 6 -74.88 -3.31 -16.09
N GLU A 7 -73.88 -4.20 -16.20
CA GLU A 7 -73.57 -5.56 -15.71
C GLU A 7 -72.15 -5.86 -16.29
N GLU A 8 -71.27 -6.52 -15.52
CA GLU A 8 -70.71 -7.87 -15.80
C GLU A 8 -69.52 -7.93 -16.80
N THR A 9 -68.33 -8.35 -16.32
CA THR A 9 -67.70 -9.69 -16.47
C THR A 9 -66.82 -9.75 -17.70
N ASP A 10 -65.73 -10.50 -17.79
CA ASP A 10 -64.87 -11.28 -16.90
C ASP A 10 -63.85 -11.90 -17.88
N SER A 11 -62.73 -12.41 -17.35
CA SER A 11 -61.87 -13.40 -18.00
C SER A 11 -61.10 -12.92 -19.26
N SER A 12 -59.91 -13.40 -19.58
CA SER A 12 -58.96 -14.27 -18.94
C SER A 12 -57.75 -14.32 -19.88
N ASP A 13 -56.66 -14.79 -19.31
CA ASP A 13 -55.69 -15.64 -19.99
C ASP A 13 -54.59 -15.05 -20.89
N GLN A 14 -53.41 -15.56 -20.54
CA GLN A 14 -52.34 -16.04 -21.40
C GLN A 14 -51.04 -15.22 -21.43
N TRP A 15 -50.14 -15.71 -20.58
CA TRP A 15 -48.70 -15.70 -20.76
C TRP A 15 -48.28 -16.36 -22.08
N SER A 16 -47.36 -15.74 -22.82
CA SER A 16 -46.23 -16.44 -23.48
C SER A 16 -45.25 -15.46 -24.13
N PHE A 17 -44.13 -15.22 -23.44
CA PHE A 17 -42.76 -15.60 -23.84
C PHE A 17 -42.38 -15.64 -25.34
N ILE A 18 -41.26 -14.95 -25.65
CA ILE A 18 -40.02 -15.45 -26.33
C ILE A 18 -39.47 -14.52 -27.44
N HIS A 19 -38.21 -14.08 -27.18
CA HIS A 19 -37.07 -13.76 -28.08
C HIS A 19 -37.29 -12.82 -29.27
N SER A 20 -36.34 -12.03 -29.76
CA SER A 20 -34.90 -11.76 -29.61
C SER A 20 -34.70 -10.49 -30.48
N SER A 21 -33.84 -9.51 -30.22
CA SER A 21 -32.36 -9.48 -30.34
C SER A 21 -32.04 -8.05 -30.82
N GLU A 22 -31.10 -7.42 -30.11
CA GLU A 22 -30.03 -6.56 -30.63
C GLU A 22 -30.25 -5.10 -31.13
N PHE A 23 -29.30 -4.27 -30.68
CA PHE A 23 -28.81 -2.95 -31.13
C PHE A 23 -29.49 -1.62 -30.71
N SER A 24 -28.94 -1.07 -29.60
CA SER A 24 -28.23 0.22 -29.53
C SER A 24 -28.93 1.55 -29.17
N SER A 25 -28.15 2.32 -28.39
CA SER A 25 -28.17 3.77 -28.14
C SER A 25 -29.09 4.33 -27.03
N THR A 26 -28.42 4.66 -25.91
CA THR A 26 -28.50 5.92 -25.13
C THR A 26 -29.79 6.75 -25.18
N THR A 27 -30.44 6.96 -24.02
CA THR A 27 -30.61 8.27 -23.33
C THR A 27 -31.86 8.32 -22.43
N GLY A 28 -31.71 8.93 -21.24
CA GLY A 28 -32.70 9.82 -20.62
C GLY A 28 -34.03 9.25 -20.13
N LYS A 29 -34.08 8.71 -18.90
CA LYS A 29 -35.36 8.61 -18.17
C LYS A 29 -35.75 9.98 -17.61
N HIS A 30 -36.68 10.64 -18.30
CA HIS A 30 -37.42 11.81 -17.83
C HIS A 30 -38.28 11.46 -16.59
N VAL A 31 -38.10 12.20 -15.49
CA VAL A 31 -39.10 12.28 -14.41
C VAL A 31 -40.05 13.43 -14.72
N LYS A 32 -41.35 13.12 -14.85
CA LYS A 32 -42.45 14.05 -15.12
C LYS A 32 -42.68 14.99 -13.93
N LEU A 33 -42.55 16.30 -14.16
CA LEU A 33 -43.06 17.35 -13.27
C LEU A 33 -44.59 17.48 -13.42
N THR A 34 -45.33 16.91 -12.47
CA THR A 34 -46.74 17.28 -12.21
C THR A 34 -46.94 17.40 -10.71
N ASN A 35 -47.00 18.63 -10.20
CA ASN A 35 -47.68 19.10 -8.99
C ASN A 35 -47.47 20.64 -8.91
N ILE A 36 -48.24 21.44 -9.68
CA ILE A 36 -49.49 22.12 -9.27
C ILE A 36 -49.28 23.19 -8.17
N TYR A 37 -49.24 24.46 -8.57
CA TYR A 37 -49.76 25.57 -7.76
C TYR A 37 -51.30 25.57 -7.85
N ARG A 38 -51.98 25.51 -6.71
CA ARG A 38 -53.42 25.82 -6.57
C ARG A 38 -53.56 27.29 -6.19
N ASP A 39 -54.51 27.99 -6.82
CA ASP A 39 -55.21 29.09 -6.13
C ASP A 39 -56.71 29.05 -6.46
N GLY A 40 -57.52 29.48 -5.49
CA GLY A 40 -58.95 29.24 -5.34
C GLY A 40 -59.83 30.03 -6.31
N ALA A 41 -60.02 29.50 -7.51
CA ALA A 41 -61.29 29.57 -8.25
C ALA A 41 -61.28 28.50 -9.35
N ASN A 42 -62.13 27.48 -9.20
CA ASN A 42 -62.19 26.29 -10.07
C ASN A 42 -62.37 26.59 -11.57
N LYS A 43 -61.26 26.65 -12.33
CA LYS A 43 -61.22 26.24 -13.74
C LYS A 43 -59.89 25.54 -14.05
N ILE A 44 -59.98 24.25 -14.35
CA ILE A 44 -58.87 23.40 -14.81
C ILE A 44 -58.64 23.71 -16.30
N CYS A 45 -57.54 24.38 -16.66
CA CYS A 45 -57.05 24.35 -18.04
C CYS A 45 -56.28 23.03 -18.24
N ARG A 46 -56.89 22.08 -18.94
CA ARG A 46 -56.20 20.85 -19.39
C ARG A 46 -55.20 21.18 -20.48
N LYS A 47 -54.14 20.38 -20.57
CA LYS A 47 -52.90 20.57 -21.35
C LYS A 47 -53.09 20.80 -22.86
N ASP A 48 -54.29 20.58 -23.41
CA ASP A 48 -54.60 20.74 -24.84
C ASP A 48 -55.45 21.98 -25.16
N GLU A 49 -55.80 22.82 -24.17
CA GLU A 49 -56.43 24.12 -24.42
C GLU A 49 -55.39 25.23 -24.62
N THR A 50 -54.82 25.19 -25.81
CA THR A 50 -53.85 26.12 -26.39
C THR A 50 -54.37 27.56 -26.43
N GLU A 51 -53.54 28.53 -26.00
CA GLU A 51 -53.55 30.01 -26.17
C GLU A 51 -54.87 30.82 -26.09
N SER A 52 -55.97 30.33 -26.66
CA SER A 52 -57.31 30.91 -26.72
C SER A 52 -58.01 30.97 -25.34
N SER A 53 -57.85 29.99 -24.45
CA SER A 53 -58.64 29.90 -23.21
C SER A 53 -58.22 30.93 -22.14
N CYS A 54 -56.93 31.14 -21.88
CA CYS A 54 -56.46 32.14 -20.91
C CYS A 54 -56.71 33.58 -21.39
N LEU A 55 -56.55 33.83 -22.69
CA LEU A 55 -56.79 35.14 -23.30
C LEU A 55 -58.28 35.49 -23.33
N LYS A 56 -59.16 34.49 -23.53
CA LYS A 56 -60.61 34.64 -23.41
C LYS A 56 -61.04 34.96 -21.98
N ILE A 57 -60.43 34.36 -20.96
CA ILE A 57 -60.76 34.63 -19.55
C ILE A 57 -60.39 36.07 -19.16
N ILE A 58 -59.18 36.52 -19.51
CA ILE A 58 -58.71 37.89 -19.20
C ILE A 58 -59.54 38.94 -19.96
N LEU A 59 -59.84 38.70 -21.25
CA LEU A 59 -60.69 39.61 -22.03
C LEU A 59 -62.14 39.61 -21.56
N TYR A 60 -62.66 38.47 -21.08
CA TYR A 60 -64.03 38.34 -20.58
C TYR A 60 -64.21 39.13 -19.27
N ASP A 61 -63.28 39.03 -18.31
CA ASP A 61 -63.37 39.81 -17.06
C ASP A 61 -63.18 41.32 -17.28
N PHE A 62 -62.32 41.71 -18.23
CA PHE A 62 -62.13 43.11 -18.61
C PHE A 62 -63.38 43.71 -19.30
N CYS A 63 -64.03 42.95 -20.19
CA CYS A 63 -65.28 43.38 -20.85
C CYS A 63 -66.48 43.37 -19.89
N LYS A 64 -66.49 42.47 -18.90
CA LYS A 64 -67.56 42.36 -17.90
C LYS A 64 -67.54 43.50 -16.88
N THR A 65 -66.36 44.05 -16.58
CA THR A 65 -66.18 45.20 -15.68
C THR A 65 -66.39 46.55 -16.36
N ASN A 66 -66.42 46.61 -17.69
CA ASN A 66 -66.59 47.84 -18.47
C ASN A 66 -67.54 47.62 -19.68
N PRO A 67 -68.88 47.59 -19.48
CA PRO A 67 -69.85 47.43 -20.56
C PRO A 67 -69.97 48.70 -21.41
N MET A 68 -70.14 48.51 -22.73
CA MET A 68 -69.79 49.48 -23.78
C MET A 68 -70.76 50.66 -23.95
N GLU A 69 -70.20 51.84 -24.25
CA GLU A 69 -70.71 52.75 -25.29
C GLU A 69 -69.59 53.09 -26.29
N ASN A 70 -69.96 53.18 -27.57
CA ASN A 70 -69.10 53.27 -28.76
C ASN A 70 -67.91 54.25 -28.64
N ASN A 71 -66.67 53.76 -28.79
CA ASN A 71 -65.52 54.64 -29.02
C ASN A 71 -64.33 53.91 -29.69
N ASP A 72 -63.88 54.38 -30.87
CA ASP A 72 -62.82 53.73 -31.66
C ASP A 72 -61.45 53.70 -30.95
N MET A 73 -61.21 54.61 -29.99
CA MET A 73 -60.03 54.55 -29.11
C MET A 73 -60.00 53.30 -28.22
N LEU A 74 -61.16 52.81 -27.77
CA LEU A 74 -61.24 51.64 -26.88
C LEU A 74 -60.89 50.36 -27.62
N LYS A 75 -61.33 50.23 -28.89
CA LYS A 75 -60.97 49.12 -29.78
C LYS A 75 -59.46 49.10 -30.07
N SER A 76 -58.84 50.27 -30.25
CA SER A 76 -57.38 50.41 -30.43
C SER A 76 -56.60 49.99 -29.18
N LEU A 77 -57.06 50.38 -27.99
CA LEU A 77 -56.44 49.99 -26.72
C LEU A 77 -56.58 48.48 -26.45
N GLN A 78 -57.75 47.90 -26.72
CA GLN A 78 -57.97 46.46 -26.62
C GLN A 78 -57.06 45.67 -27.56
N LEU A 79 -56.86 46.14 -28.80
CA LEU A 79 -55.94 45.51 -29.75
C LEU A 79 -54.49 45.58 -29.27
N LYS A 80 -54.04 46.73 -28.75
CA LYS A 80 -52.70 46.91 -28.20
C LYS A 80 -52.44 46.06 -26.95
N LEU A 81 -53.41 45.96 -26.03
CA LEU A 81 -53.32 45.11 -24.85
C LEU A 81 -53.31 43.62 -25.24
N LYS A 82 -54.18 43.22 -26.19
CA LYS A 82 -54.19 41.86 -26.75
C LYS A 82 -52.83 41.51 -27.36
N MET A 83 -52.23 42.41 -28.15
CA MET A 83 -50.89 42.22 -28.71
C MET A 83 -49.80 42.18 -27.62
N LYS A 84 -49.88 43.03 -26.59
CA LYS A 84 -48.94 43.03 -25.46
C LYS A 84 -48.97 41.69 -24.70
N PHE A 85 -50.16 41.20 -24.36
CA PHE A 85 -50.32 39.90 -23.68
C PHE A 85 -49.89 38.74 -24.57
N GLN A 86 -50.23 38.73 -25.86
CA GLN A 86 -49.74 37.72 -26.80
C GLN A 86 -48.22 37.71 -26.92
N ASN A 87 -47.58 38.88 -26.92
CA ASN A 87 -46.12 38.99 -26.96
C ASN A 87 -45.46 38.57 -25.64
N GLN A 88 -46.08 38.89 -24.49
CA GLN A 88 -45.59 38.43 -23.18
C GLN A 88 -45.70 36.91 -23.02
N VAL A 89 -46.79 36.30 -23.47
CA VAL A 89 -46.96 34.83 -23.46
C VAL A 89 -45.95 34.17 -24.41
N LYS A 90 -45.77 34.69 -25.63
CA LYS A 90 -44.73 34.21 -26.56
C LYS A 90 -43.32 34.36 -25.97
N GLY A 91 -43.06 35.45 -25.24
CA GLY A 91 -41.80 35.67 -24.52
C GLY A 91 -41.59 34.64 -23.41
N PHE A 92 -42.60 34.40 -22.58
CA PHE A 92 -42.54 33.43 -21.48
C PHE A 92 -42.38 31.99 -21.99
N VAL A 93 -43.10 31.60 -23.04
CA VAL A 93 -42.96 30.27 -23.65
C VAL A 93 -41.57 30.09 -24.28
N LYS A 94 -41.01 31.14 -24.92
CA LYS A 94 -39.63 31.11 -25.41
C LYS A 94 -38.62 31.00 -24.27
N TRP A 95 -38.80 31.75 -23.18
CA TRP A 95 -37.95 31.68 -21.99
C TRP A 95 -38.01 30.30 -21.33
N PHE A 96 -39.21 29.73 -21.16
CA PHE A 96 -39.40 28.41 -20.55
C PHE A 96 -38.78 27.29 -21.40
N ARG A 97 -38.95 27.32 -22.73
CA ARG A 97 -38.28 26.37 -23.64
C ARG A 97 -36.76 26.53 -23.63
N ALA A 98 -36.26 27.75 -23.52
CA ALA A 98 -34.81 28.01 -23.39
C ALA A 98 -34.28 27.46 -22.06
N LYS A 99 -35.04 27.61 -20.97
CA LYS A 99 -34.73 27.05 -19.65
C LYS A 99 -34.70 25.51 -19.68
N GLU A 100 -35.72 24.85 -20.23
CA GLU A 100 -35.73 23.39 -20.37
C GLU A 100 -34.59 22.89 -21.26
N ALA A 101 -34.30 23.57 -22.37
CA ALA A 101 -33.19 23.21 -23.25
C ALA A 101 -31.82 23.40 -22.58
N PHE A 102 -31.68 24.42 -21.72
CA PHE A 102 -30.47 24.67 -20.93
C PHE A 102 -30.26 23.58 -19.86
N MET A 103 -31.32 23.19 -19.15
CA MET A 103 -31.25 22.12 -18.13
C MET A 103 -31.11 20.71 -18.73
N ALA A 104 -31.40 20.51 -20.01
CA ALA A 104 -31.29 19.21 -20.68
C ALA A 104 -29.92 18.94 -21.31
N LYS A 105 -29.01 19.93 -21.35
CA LYS A 105 -27.66 19.79 -21.91
C LYS A 105 -26.63 19.75 -20.81
N ASP A 106 -25.93 18.62 -20.69
CA ASP A 106 -24.76 18.51 -19.83
C ASP A 106 -23.64 19.44 -20.33
N LEU A 107 -23.09 20.22 -19.39
CA LEU A 107 -22.04 21.24 -19.55
C LEU A 107 -22.44 22.57 -20.21
N HIS A 108 -22.95 23.49 -19.41
CA HIS A 108 -22.84 24.93 -19.69
C HIS A 108 -22.05 25.64 -18.58
N ARG A 109 -20.88 26.17 -18.94
CA ARG A 109 -19.90 26.81 -18.03
C ARG A 109 -20.28 28.24 -17.60
N THR A 110 -21.41 28.77 -18.09
CA THR A 110 -21.90 30.12 -17.78
C THR A 110 -23.42 30.09 -17.69
N ILE A 111 -23.99 30.87 -16.75
CA ILE A 111 -25.44 31.02 -16.59
C ILE A 111 -25.88 32.23 -17.43
N PRO A 112 -26.75 32.05 -18.43
CA PRO A 112 -27.36 33.16 -19.14
C PRO A 112 -28.06 34.11 -18.15
N ILE A 113 -27.94 35.42 -18.37
CA ILE A 113 -28.40 36.43 -17.41
C ILE A 113 -29.89 36.29 -17.08
N GLU A 114 -30.67 35.83 -18.04
CA GLU A 114 -32.09 35.53 -17.91
C GLU A 114 -32.46 34.37 -16.97
N PHE A 115 -31.48 33.58 -16.51
CA PHE A 115 -31.68 32.47 -15.57
C PHE A 115 -30.98 32.65 -14.22
N LEU A 116 -30.27 33.77 -14.00
CA LEU A 116 -29.51 34.00 -12.77
C LEU A 116 -30.38 33.97 -11.50
N ASP A 117 -31.62 34.47 -11.59
CA ASP A 117 -32.56 34.49 -10.46
C ASP A 117 -33.43 33.22 -10.36
N CYS A 118 -33.21 32.23 -11.24
CA CYS A 118 -33.99 31.00 -11.27
C CYS A 118 -33.41 29.94 -10.33
N GLN A 119 -33.97 29.82 -9.13
CA GLN A 119 -33.53 28.89 -8.06
C GLN A 119 -33.25 27.45 -8.54
N GLU A 120 -34.14 26.89 -9.35
CA GLU A 120 -34.03 25.51 -9.85
C GLU A 120 -32.82 25.30 -10.77
N VAL A 121 -32.44 26.32 -11.56
CA VAL A 121 -31.31 26.25 -12.50
C VAL A 121 -29.99 26.34 -11.72
N VAL A 122 -29.94 27.22 -10.71
CA VAL A 122 -28.76 27.41 -9.87
C VAL A 122 -28.45 26.15 -9.05
N LEU A 123 -29.48 25.50 -8.46
CA LEU A 123 -29.31 24.26 -7.71
C LEU A 123 -28.85 23.10 -8.59
N HIS A 124 -29.46 22.93 -9.78
CA HIS A 124 -29.08 21.88 -10.72
C HIS A 124 -27.62 22.01 -11.18
N LEU A 125 -27.10 23.24 -11.33
CA LEU A 125 -25.70 23.49 -11.62
C LEU A 125 -24.80 23.10 -10.45
N LEU A 126 -25.12 23.54 -9.23
CA LEU A 126 -24.33 23.24 -8.03
C LEU A 126 -24.22 21.72 -7.75
N GLU A 127 -25.26 20.95 -8.05
CA GLU A 127 -25.29 19.50 -7.88
C GLU A 127 -24.45 18.73 -8.91
N ASN A 128 -24.24 19.28 -10.11
CA ASN A 128 -23.57 18.62 -11.23
C ASN A 128 -22.14 19.12 -11.51
N ILE A 129 -21.59 20.00 -10.67
CA ILE A 129 -20.20 20.47 -10.79
C ILE A 129 -19.25 19.36 -10.33
N SER A 130 -18.78 18.55 -11.29
CA SER A 130 -17.70 17.58 -11.11
C SER A 130 -16.31 18.15 -11.45
N VAL A 131 -16.21 19.41 -11.92
CA VAL A 131 -14.95 20.05 -12.33
C VAL A 131 -14.95 21.51 -11.87
N LEU A 132 -14.42 21.78 -10.67
CA LEU A 132 -14.28 23.14 -10.12
C LEU A 132 -13.05 23.90 -10.65
N ASP A 133 -12.19 23.28 -11.45
CA ASP A 133 -10.92 23.86 -11.85
C ASP A 133 -11.04 25.06 -12.83
N GLU A 134 -12.21 25.30 -13.45
CA GLU A 134 -12.35 26.35 -14.47
C GLU A 134 -13.66 27.17 -14.41
N VAL A 135 -14.27 27.38 -13.24
CA VAL A 135 -15.40 28.32 -13.14
C VAL A 135 -14.87 29.76 -13.13
N LYS A 136 -14.61 30.29 -14.32
CA LYS A 136 -14.42 31.72 -14.56
C LYS A 136 -15.78 32.37 -14.81
N TYR A 137 -16.13 33.34 -13.97
CA TYR A 137 -17.22 34.31 -14.10
C TYR A 137 -18.63 33.85 -13.65
N PHE A 138 -18.90 33.99 -12.35
CA PHE A 138 -20.08 34.78 -11.98
C PHE A 138 -19.73 36.25 -12.27
N PRO A 139 -20.57 37.04 -12.97
CA PRO A 139 -20.37 38.48 -13.08
C PRO A 139 -20.25 39.06 -11.67
N ASN A 140 -19.22 39.87 -11.44
CA ASN A 140 -18.89 40.51 -10.17
C ASN A 140 -20.14 40.85 -9.32
N ASN A 141 -20.24 40.21 -8.15
CA ASN A 141 -21.15 40.51 -7.04
C ASN A 141 -22.67 40.23 -7.20
N HIS A 142 -23.12 39.36 -8.10
CA HIS A 142 -24.53 38.91 -8.09
C HIS A 142 -24.66 37.41 -7.85
N PHE A 143 -24.37 36.99 -6.62
CA PHE A 143 -25.11 35.86 -6.06
C PHE A 143 -26.50 36.40 -5.67
N PRO A 144 -27.61 35.73 -6.02
CA PRO A 144 -28.94 36.21 -5.65
C PRO A 144 -29.02 36.42 -4.13
N SER A 145 -29.49 37.58 -3.69
CA SER A 145 -29.52 37.97 -2.26
C SER A 145 -30.27 36.97 -1.38
N TRP A 146 -31.23 36.24 -1.92
CA TRP A 146 -31.92 35.16 -1.22
C TRP A 146 -31.02 33.94 -0.92
N VAL A 147 -29.96 33.70 -1.70
CA VAL A 147 -28.98 32.64 -1.41
C VAL A 147 -28.12 33.04 -0.21
N LEU A 148 -27.72 34.31 -0.14
CA LEU A 148 -26.93 34.87 0.97
C LEU A 148 -27.78 34.92 2.27
N ASN A 149 -29.02 35.38 2.19
CA ASN A 149 -29.93 35.43 3.34
C ASN A 149 -30.30 34.02 3.85
N CYS A 150 -30.43 33.03 2.96
CA CYS A 150 -30.66 31.62 3.37
C CYS A 150 -29.46 31.01 4.10
N VAL A 151 -28.24 31.50 3.87
CA VAL A 151 -27.02 31.05 4.58
C VAL A 151 -26.87 31.77 5.93
N GLU A 152 -27.38 32.99 6.05
CA GLU A 152 -27.27 33.81 7.26
C GLU A 152 -28.43 33.62 8.26
N GLU A 153 -29.67 33.37 7.81
CA GLU A 153 -30.85 33.57 8.67
C GLU A 153 -31.51 32.31 9.27
N HIS A 154 -31.22 31.08 8.84
CA HIS A 154 -31.89 29.89 9.40
C HIS A 154 -30.99 28.67 9.61
N GLU A 155 -31.24 27.95 10.72
CA GLU A 155 -30.70 26.61 10.98
C GLU A 155 -30.79 25.76 9.71
N MET A 156 -29.64 25.25 9.26
CA MET A 156 -29.53 24.49 8.03
C MET A 156 -30.44 23.25 8.07
N ASP A 157 -31.60 23.35 7.41
CA ASP A 157 -32.50 22.23 7.20
C ASP A 157 -31.79 21.09 6.45
N SER A 158 -32.24 19.87 6.68
CA SER A 158 -31.80 18.57 6.13
C SER A 158 -31.49 18.54 4.62
N ARG A 159 -32.02 19.50 3.86
CA ARG A 159 -31.83 19.70 2.42
C ARG A 159 -30.42 20.16 2.02
N TRP A 160 -29.66 20.82 2.91
CA TRP A 160 -28.31 21.34 2.61
C TRP A 160 -27.16 20.38 2.91
N LYS A 161 -27.42 19.15 3.38
CA LYS A 161 -26.39 18.10 3.58
C LYS A 161 -25.56 17.83 2.32
N HIS A 162 -26.15 17.98 1.13
CA HIS A 162 -25.48 17.74 -0.16
C HIS A 162 -24.54 18.89 -0.55
N CYS A 163 -24.83 20.13 -0.11
CA CYS A 163 -23.97 21.29 -0.34
C CYS A 163 -22.75 21.30 0.58
N LYS A 164 -22.82 20.69 1.77
CA LYS A 164 -21.66 20.48 2.65
C LYS A 164 -20.51 19.81 1.90
N ALA A 165 -20.77 18.72 1.18
CA ALA A 165 -19.74 18.03 0.40
C ALA A 165 -19.17 18.86 -0.76
N ALA A 166 -19.97 19.74 -1.35
CA ALA A 166 -19.52 20.64 -2.43
C ALA A 166 -18.66 21.79 -1.88
N ILE A 167 -19.06 22.41 -0.77
CA ILE A 167 -18.30 23.44 -0.05
C ILE A 167 -16.96 22.84 0.40
N MET A 168 -16.99 21.67 1.05
CA MET A 168 -15.77 20.99 1.49
C MET A 168 -14.84 20.64 0.32
N ARG A 169 -15.37 20.15 -0.81
CA ARG A 169 -14.57 19.93 -2.03
C ARG A 169 -13.96 21.22 -2.59
N ALA A 170 -14.70 22.33 -2.60
CA ALA A 170 -14.15 23.63 -3.02
C ALA A 170 -13.03 24.12 -2.09
N ILE A 171 -13.09 23.80 -0.80
CA ILE A 171 -12.03 24.06 0.18
C ILE A 171 -10.75 23.26 -0.16
N ALA A 172 -10.86 21.99 -0.58
CA ALA A 172 -9.69 21.18 -1.01
C ALA A 172 -9.02 21.73 -2.26
N PHE A 173 -9.82 22.20 -3.23
CA PHE A 173 -9.33 22.69 -4.51
C PHE A 173 -8.89 24.17 -4.49
N LYS A 174 -8.77 24.79 -3.29
CA LYS A 174 -8.31 26.18 -3.10
C LYS A 174 -9.12 27.20 -3.92
N VAL A 175 -10.43 27.02 -4.05
CA VAL A 175 -11.28 28.02 -4.72
C VAL A 175 -11.50 29.20 -3.76
N VAL A 176 -10.57 30.17 -3.80
CA VAL A 176 -10.55 31.41 -3.01
C VAL A 176 -11.89 32.15 -3.02
N ASN A 177 -12.67 32.01 -4.10
CA ASN A 177 -13.94 32.70 -4.26
C ASN A 177 -15.06 32.17 -3.36
N VAL A 178 -15.01 30.94 -2.82
CA VAL A 178 -16.05 30.44 -1.89
C VAL A 178 -15.87 31.02 -0.48
N PHE A 179 -14.62 31.33 -0.10
CA PHE A 179 -14.28 31.86 1.22
C PHE A 179 -14.67 33.32 1.42
N ASN A 180 -14.67 34.13 0.36
CA ASN A 180 -15.17 35.51 0.42
C ASN A 180 -16.66 35.60 0.81
N PHE A 181 -17.41 34.50 0.80
CA PHE A 181 -18.85 34.47 1.12
C PHE A 181 -19.20 33.68 2.38
N ALA A 182 -18.31 32.83 2.91
CA ALA A 182 -18.57 32.06 4.12
C ALA A 182 -18.11 32.85 5.35
N THR A 183 -19.06 33.27 6.20
CA THR A 183 -18.74 33.95 7.46
C THR A 183 -18.03 33.00 8.43
N ARG A 184 -17.22 33.56 9.33
CA ARG A 184 -16.51 32.82 10.38
C ARG A 184 -17.45 31.90 11.18
N SER A 185 -18.68 32.35 11.46
CA SER A 185 -19.69 31.57 12.18
C SER A 185 -20.11 30.31 11.43
N VAL A 186 -20.28 30.37 10.10
CA VAL A 186 -20.66 29.23 9.26
C VAL A 186 -19.56 28.17 9.23
N LEU A 187 -18.31 28.61 9.07
CA LEU A 187 -17.15 27.70 9.06
C LEU A 187 -16.95 27.03 10.43
N MET A 188 -17.18 27.77 11.52
CA MET A 188 -17.14 27.23 12.87
C MET A 188 -18.32 26.28 13.17
N GLY A 189 -19.45 26.40 12.46
CA GLY A 189 -20.54 25.41 12.50
C GLY A 189 -20.15 24.03 11.96
N PHE A 190 -19.18 23.96 11.04
CA PHE A 190 -18.65 22.72 10.46
C PHE A 190 -17.26 22.35 10.98
N LYS A 191 -16.84 22.92 12.11
CA LYS A 191 -15.47 22.85 12.66
C LYS A 191 -14.86 21.44 12.62
N GLN A 192 -15.57 20.41 13.09
CA GLN A 192 -15.05 19.04 13.10
C GLN A 192 -14.85 18.43 11.71
N ASP A 193 -15.79 18.65 10.79
CA ASP A 193 -15.69 18.16 9.41
C ASP A 193 -14.59 18.91 8.66
N LEU A 194 -14.49 20.22 8.88
CA LEU A 194 -13.45 21.07 8.33
C LEU A 194 -12.08 20.54 8.72
N VAL A 195 -11.85 20.30 10.01
CA VAL A 195 -10.60 19.74 10.52
C VAL A 195 -10.29 18.38 9.88
N TYR A 196 -11.26 17.46 9.84
CA TYR A 196 -11.07 16.14 9.19
C TYR A 196 -10.61 16.26 7.74
N PHE A 197 -11.23 17.20 7.01
CA PHE A 197 -10.96 17.40 5.60
C PHE A 197 -9.62 18.09 5.35
N LEU A 198 -9.24 19.10 6.14
CA LEU A 198 -7.93 19.73 6.06
C LEU A 198 -6.81 18.71 6.28
N LEU A 199 -6.99 17.79 7.25
CA LEU A 199 -6.08 16.66 7.51
C LEU A 199 -5.98 15.71 6.32
N GLN A 200 -7.12 15.37 5.69
CA GLN A 200 -7.18 14.42 4.57
C GLN A 200 -6.49 14.96 3.30
N TYR A 201 -6.66 16.25 2.98
CA TYR A 201 -6.19 16.84 1.73
C TYR A 201 -4.94 17.71 1.89
N ASN A 202 -4.35 17.78 3.09
CA ASN A 202 -3.14 18.53 3.42
C ASN A 202 -3.18 19.99 2.92
N CYS A 203 -4.33 20.65 3.11
CA CYS A 203 -4.59 22.01 2.66
C CYS A 203 -4.99 22.86 3.86
N CYS A 204 -4.49 24.10 3.96
CA CYS A 204 -4.96 25.10 4.93
C CYS A 204 -5.28 26.42 4.19
N PRO A 205 -6.57 26.80 4.08
CA PRO A 205 -7.04 28.07 3.52
C PRO A 205 -6.36 29.29 4.14
N TYR A 206 -6.20 30.35 3.35
CA TYR A 206 -5.48 31.55 3.79
C TYR A 206 -6.16 32.22 5.00
N GLU A 207 -7.49 32.26 5.03
CA GLU A 207 -8.26 32.90 6.10
C GLU A 207 -8.08 32.22 7.47
N PHE A 208 -7.67 30.95 7.50
CA PHE A 208 -7.47 30.18 8.74
C PHE A 208 -6.04 30.20 9.25
N ARG A 209 -5.10 30.75 8.48
CA ARG A 209 -3.69 30.83 8.88
C ARG A 209 -3.49 31.81 10.02
N ASP A 210 -4.41 32.74 10.21
CA ASP A 210 -4.38 33.78 11.24
C ASP A 210 -5.35 33.52 12.41
N ASP A 211 -6.29 32.57 12.28
CA ASP A 211 -7.24 32.25 13.36
C ASP A 211 -6.62 31.27 14.36
N GLU A 212 -6.28 31.76 15.55
CA GLU A 212 -5.63 30.98 16.62
C GLU A 212 -6.44 29.74 17.03
N GLU A 213 -7.76 29.83 17.16
CA GLU A 213 -8.58 28.75 17.72
C GLU A 213 -8.78 27.61 16.71
N ILE A 214 -8.90 27.94 15.42
CA ILE A 214 -8.90 26.95 14.35
C ILE A 214 -7.51 26.30 14.24
N MET A 215 -6.46 27.13 14.25
CA MET A 215 -5.08 26.65 14.17
C MET A 215 -4.74 25.70 15.31
N LEU A 216 -5.18 26.01 16.54
CA LEU A 216 -5.00 25.16 17.71
C LEU A 216 -5.61 23.78 17.54
N GLU A 217 -6.85 23.70 17.03
CA GLU A 217 -7.51 22.41 16.86
C GLU A 217 -6.83 21.55 15.78
N ILE A 218 -6.41 22.14 14.66
CA ILE A 218 -5.77 21.37 13.60
C ILE A 218 -4.37 20.91 14.01
N VAL A 219 -3.56 21.74 14.70
CA VAL A 219 -2.24 21.30 15.18
C VAL A 219 -2.34 20.25 16.29
N GLN A 220 -3.40 20.29 17.09
CA GLN A 220 -3.68 19.26 18.11
C GLN A 220 -4.00 17.90 17.49
N ARG A 221 -4.43 17.83 16.23
CA ARG A 221 -4.62 16.55 15.53
C ARG A 221 -3.42 16.17 14.67
N ASN A 222 -2.76 17.15 14.07
CA ASN A 222 -1.52 16.94 13.33
C ASN A 222 -0.64 18.20 13.42
N GLY A 223 0.43 18.12 14.21
CA GLY A 223 1.32 19.26 14.43
C GLY A 223 1.96 19.84 13.16
N TRP A 224 2.04 19.07 12.06
CA TRP A 224 2.65 19.54 10.80
C TRP A 224 1.92 20.74 10.18
N PHE A 225 0.65 20.95 10.52
CA PHE A 225 -0.11 22.11 10.03
C PHE A 225 0.43 23.45 10.49
N LEU A 226 1.32 23.49 11.48
CA LEU A 226 2.06 24.71 11.86
C LEU A 226 2.82 25.32 10.68
N GLU A 227 3.23 24.52 9.68
CA GLU A 227 3.84 25.00 8.43
C GLU A 227 2.99 26.08 7.74
N TYR A 228 1.67 25.92 7.76
CA TYR A 228 0.73 26.80 7.08
C TYR A 228 0.28 27.99 7.92
N ALA A 229 0.54 27.98 9.23
CA ALA A 229 0.19 29.08 10.12
C ALA A 229 0.88 30.38 9.68
N SER A 230 0.24 31.51 9.97
CA SER A 230 0.83 32.82 9.73
C SER A 230 2.05 33.06 10.60
N LEU A 231 2.85 34.06 10.25
CA LEU A 231 4.04 34.41 11.04
C LEU A 231 3.68 34.78 12.48
N ALA A 232 2.52 35.42 12.70
CA ALA A 232 2.03 35.75 14.04
C ALA A 232 1.74 34.48 14.86
N LEU A 233 1.07 33.48 14.27
CA LEU A 233 0.77 32.22 14.96
C LEU A 233 2.00 31.30 15.11
N LYS A 234 2.97 31.37 14.19
CA LYS A 234 4.29 30.72 14.36
C LYS A 234 5.13 31.33 15.48
N HIS A 235 4.80 32.56 15.89
CA HIS A 235 5.35 33.23 17.07
C HIS A 235 4.46 33.07 18.31
N ASN A 236 3.27 32.48 18.17
CA ASN A 236 2.35 32.25 19.28
C ASN A 236 2.75 30.96 20.02
N LYS A 237 3.28 31.13 21.24
CA LYS A 237 3.74 30.02 22.07
C LYS A 237 2.66 28.97 22.34
N ARG A 238 1.38 29.34 22.51
CA ARG A 238 0.27 28.41 22.77
C ARG A 238 0.03 27.48 21.58
N VAL A 239 0.00 28.03 20.36
CA VAL A 239 -0.15 27.27 19.12
C VAL A 239 1.04 26.35 18.88
N VAL A 240 2.26 26.89 19.01
CA VAL A 240 3.49 26.12 18.80
C VAL A 240 3.62 24.99 19.82
N LEU A 241 3.33 25.24 21.12
CA LEU A 241 3.34 24.19 22.14
C LEU A 241 2.35 23.06 21.83
N ALA A 242 1.15 23.39 21.33
CA ALA A 242 0.18 22.38 20.92
C ALA A 242 0.69 21.54 19.73
N ALA A 243 1.36 22.17 18.76
CA ALA A 243 1.95 21.50 17.61
C ALA A 243 3.11 20.56 17.99
N VAL A 244 4.08 21.04 18.78
CA VAL A 244 5.28 20.25 19.13
C VAL A 244 4.95 19.07 20.05
N LYS A 245 3.93 19.20 20.91
CA LYS A 245 3.43 18.10 21.74
C LYS A 245 2.85 16.95 20.91
N GLN A 246 2.32 17.24 19.72
CA GLN A 246 1.84 16.21 18.80
C GLN A 246 2.98 15.62 17.94
N ARG A 247 3.93 16.46 17.52
CA ARG A 247 5.07 16.06 16.68
C ARG A 247 6.24 17.02 16.90
N GLY A 248 7.31 16.56 17.54
CA GLY A 248 8.45 17.37 17.97
C GLY A 248 9.18 18.04 16.82
N CYS A 249 9.34 17.36 15.67
CA CYS A 249 10.01 17.93 14.50
C CYS A 249 9.28 19.14 13.86
N THR A 250 8.05 19.45 14.28
CA THR A 250 7.33 20.65 13.85
C THR A 250 7.96 21.95 14.33
N LEU A 251 8.88 21.87 15.30
CA LEU A 251 9.69 22.99 15.79
C LEU A 251 10.38 23.77 14.65
N ILE A 252 10.68 23.11 13.53
CA ILE A 252 11.25 23.75 12.32
C ILE A 252 10.41 24.96 11.83
N HIS A 253 9.09 24.92 12.01
CA HIS A 253 8.18 25.96 11.54
C HIS A 253 7.94 27.09 12.56
N ALA A 254 8.39 26.91 13.81
CA ALA A 254 8.25 27.94 14.83
C ALA A 254 9.18 29.14 14.53
N SER A 255 8.82 30.31 15.07
CA SER A 255 9.68 31.48 14.98
C SER A 255 11.03 31.23 15.68
N HIS A 256 12.09 31.90 15.24
CA HIS A 256 13.42 31.81 15.86
C HIS A 256 13.38 32.02 17.39
N THR A 257 12.57 32.96 17.87
CA THR A 257 12.38 33.23 19.30
C THR A 257 11.83 32.03 20.08
N LEU A 258 10.95 31.23 19.48
CA LEU A 258 10.38 30.04 20.12
C LEU A 258 11.26 28.81 19.93
N ARG A 259 12.11 28.79 18.91
CA ARG A 259 13.21 27.82 18.78
C ARG A 259 14.34 28.05 19.79
N ASP A 260 14.35 29.21 20.46
CA ASP A 260 15.18 29.54 21.62
C ASP A 260 14.43 29.42 22.95
N ASP A 261 13.11 29.24 22.94
CA ASP A 261 12.31 29.12 24.16
C ASP A 261 12.50 27.72 24.76
N ARG A 262 13.04 27.69 25.98
CA ARG A 262 13.37 26.43 26.68
C ARG A 262 12.19 25.50 26.81
N GLU A 263 11.01 26.00 27.14
CA GLU A 263 9.83 25.17 27.34
C GLU A 263 9.36 24.54 26.02
N VAL A 264 9.34 25.31 24.94
CA VAL A 264 8.95 24.84 23.61
C VAL A 264 9.93 23.78 23.11
N VAL A 265 11.23 24.05 23.19
CA VAL A 265 12.28 23.12 22.74
C VAL A 265 12.27 21.84 23.56
N LEU A 266 12.09 21.94 24.88
CA LEU A 266 12.01 20.77 25.77
C LEU A 266 10.82 19.86 25.42
N ASN A 267 9.64 20.44 25.21
CA ASN A 267 8.45 19.66 24.81
C ASN A 267 8.65 19.00 23.43
N ALA A 268 9.31 19.69 22.50
CA ALA A 268 9.62 19.14 21.19
C ALA A 268 10.57 17.92 21.27
N ILE A 269 11.64 18.05 22.06
CA ILE A 269 12.66 16.99 22.24
C ILE A 269 12.11 15.81 23.05
N GLN A 270 11.27 16.08 24.05
CA GLN A 270 10.59 15.02 24.79
C GLN A 270 9.71 14.15 23.89
N GLN A 271 9.15 14.73 22.82
CA GLN A 271 8.38 14.00 21.82
C GLN A 271 9.29 13.29 20.81
N ASP A 272 10.29 13.97 20.27
CA ASP A 272 11.24 13.45 19.27
C ASP A 272 12.61 14.11 19.43
N GLY A 273 13.61 13.35 19.88
CA GLY A 273 14.97 13.82 20.13
C GLY A 273 15.68 14.39 18.90
N TYR A 274 15.23 14.08 17.67
CA TYR A 274 15.74 14.75 16.48
C TYR A 274 15.26 16.19 16.31
N ALA A 275 14.26 16.63 17.08
CA ALA A 275 13.85 18.03 17.16
C ALA A 275 15.00 18.94 17.61
N LEU A 276 16.04 18.39 18.25
CA LEU A 276 17.29 19.10 18.57
C LEU A 276 17.91 19.80 17.35
N SER A 277 17.79 19.21 16.14
CA SER A 277 18.28 19.80 14.89
C SER A 277 17.60 21.11 14.50
N PHE A 278 16.40 21.35 15.04
CA PHE A 278 15.62 22.56 14.81
C PHE A 278 15.68 23.52 16.00
N ALA A 279 16.32 23.18 17.12
CA ALA A 279 16.57 24.16 18.17
C ALA A 279 17.56 25.23 17.66
N SER A 280 17.49 26.42 18.24
CA SER A 280 18.42 27.50 17.91
C SER A 280 19.80 27.27 18.57
N PRO A 281 20.91 27.72 17.96
CA PRO A 281 22.24 27.52 18.54
C PRO A 281 22.43 28.16 19.92
N SER A 282 21.69 29.22 20.25
CA SER A 282 21.80 29.88 21.56
C SER A 282 21.46 28.93 22.70
N ILE A 283 20.29 28.26 22.64
CA ILE A 283 19.88 27.30 23.67
C ILE A 283 20.78 26.06 23.70
N LEU A 284 21.16 25.54 22.53
CA LEU A 284 22.03 24.36 22.42
C LEU A 284 23.42 24.58 23.03
N ASN A 285 23.91 25.81 23.11
CA ASN A 285 25.23 26.11 23.69
C ASN A 285 25.24 26.19 25.23
N HIS A 286 24.07 26.29 25.86
CA HIS A 286 23.93 26.58 27.29
C HIS A 286 23.16 25.53 28.09
N ASP A 287 22.25 24.77 27.46
CA ASP A 287 21.38 23.82 28.16
C ASP A 287 21.82 22.35 27.96
N LEU A 288 22.52 21.81 28.97
CA LEU A 288 22.99 20.42 28.98
C LEU A 288 21.84 19.42 29.11
N ASP A 289 20.77 19.76 29.84
CA ASP A 289 19.65 18.84 30.09
C ASP A 289 18.89 18.53 28.81
N ILE A 290 18.69 19.56 27.98
CA ILE A 290 18.11 19.44 26.64
C ILE A 290 18.94 18.50 25.76
N ILE A 291 20.27 18.65 25.79
CA ILE A 291 21.17 17.79 25.02
C ILE A 291 21.13 16.36 25.52
N LEU A 292 21.22 16.14 26.84
CA LEU A 292 21.20 14.82 27.44
C LEU A 292 19.89 14.08 27.11
N MET A 293 18.76 14.77 27.21
CA MET A 293 17.45 14.20 26.86
C MET A 293 17.40 13.72 25.40
N ALA A 294 17.89 14.55 24.47
CA ALA A 294 17.90 14.21 23.05
C ALA A 294 18.80 13.00 22.74
N VAL A 295 20.04 12.97 23.27
CA VAL A 295 21.00 11.89 22.99
C VAL A 295 20.67 10.58 23.72
N GLN A 296 19.98 10.66 24.87
CA GLN A 296 19.49 9.47 25.57
C GLN A 296 18.37 8.79 24.76
N GLN A 297 17.48 9.57 24.15
CA GLN A 297 16.41 9.03 23.31
C GLN A 297 16.95 8.49 21.98
N TYR A 298 17.79 9.26 21.29
CA TYR A 298 18.42 8.87 20.02
C TYR A 298 19.90 9.22 20.03
N GLY A 299 20.79 8.22 20.19
CA GLY A 299 22.24 8.46 20.21
C GLY A 299 22.77 9.21 18.99
N SER A 300 22.22 8.95 17.81
CA SER A 300 22.53 9.68 16.56
C SER A 300 22.15 11.16 16.56
N ALA A 301 21.35 11.66 17.53
CA ALA A 301 21.14 13.09 17.74
C ALA A 301 22.45 13.83 18.08
N LEU A 302 23.49 13.10 18.54
CA LEU A 302 24.82 13.65 18.79
C LEU A 302 25.38 14.42 17.59
N LYS A 303 25.01 14.08 16.35
CA LYS A 303 25.44 14.80 15.14
C LYS A 303 25.02 16.28 15.08
N PHE A 304 23.94 16.64 15.79
CA PHE A 304 23.40 18.01 15.85
C PHE A 304 23.89 18.78 17.08
N VAL A 305 24.57 18.11 18.01
CA VAL A 305 25.05 18.71 19.25
C VAL A 305 26.26 19.62 18.97
N PRO A 306 26.33 20.83 19.56
CA PRO A 306 27.48 21.71 19.42
C PRO A 306 28.78 21.05 19.86
N GLU A 307 29.88 21.42 19.22
CA GLU A 307 31.20 20.78 19.42
C GLU A 307 31.61 20.72 20.89
N LYS A 308 31.35 21.79 21.65
CA LYS A 308 31.61 21.87 23.11
C LYS A 308 31.08 20.65 23.85
N PHE A 309 29.86 20.21 23.55
CA PHE A 309 29.22 19.07 24.22
C PHE A 309 29.60 17.72 23.59
N ARG A 310 29.98 17.69 22.30
CA ARG A 310 30.55 16.48 21.67
C ARG A 310 31.94 16.10 22.19
N ARG A 311 32.60 17.01 22.91
CA ARG A 311 33.83 16.76 23.67
C ARG A 311 33.57 16.33 25.11
N MET A 312 32.33 16.40 25.59
CA MET A 312 31.99 16.00 26.96
C MET A 312 31.77 14.50 27.05
N LYS A 313 32.61 13.83 27.84
CA LYS A 313 32.54 12.39 28.08
C LYS A 313 31.13 11.93 28.49
N GLN A 314 30.48 12.66 29.40
CA GLN A 314 29.11 12.34 29.86
C GLN A 314 28.08 12.31 28.71
N VAL A 315 28.09 13.32 27.82
CA VAL A 315 27.11 13.40 26.72
C VAL A 315 27.34 12.27 25.72
N VAL A 316 28.60 12.06 25.33
CA VAL A 316 28.95 10.98 24.39
C VAL A 316 28.66 9.60 24.99
N PHE A 317 28.92 9.40 26.28
CA PHE A 317 28.64 8.14 26.96
C PHE A 317 27.16 7.75 26.88
N HIS A 318 26.25 8.69 27.19
CA HIS A 318 24.82 8.44 27.04
C HIS A 318 24.42 8.19 25.58
N ALA A 319 25.02 8.92 24.64
CA ALA A 319 24.74 8.75 23.22
C ALA A 319 25.14 7.35 22.72
N VAL A 320 26.33 6.84 23.09
CA VAL A 320 26.80 5.51 22.67
C VAL A 320 26.09 4.36 23.39
N GLN A 321 25.58 4.59 24.61
CA GLN A 321 24.72 3.63 25.30
C GLN A 321 23.36 3.47 24.61
N SER A 322 22.81 4.56 24.08
CA SER A 322 21.58 4.54 23.29
C SER A 322 21.82 3.92 21.90
N GLU A 323 22.85 4.39 21.20
CA GLU A 323 23.20 3.93 19.84
C GLU A 323 24.73 3.90 19.65
N GLY A 324 25.34 2.71 19.58
CA GLY A 324 26.81 2.56 19.55
C GLY A 324 27.47 3.23 18.35
N THR A 325 26.76 3.34 17.22
CA THR A 325 27.21 4.08 16.02
C THR A 325 27.33 5.59 16.23
N ALA A 326 26.77 6.14 17.32
CA ALA A 326 26.93 7.55 17.69
C ALA A 326 28.40 7.94 17.92
N LEU A 327 29.29 6.97 18.18
CA LEU A 327 30.74 7.17 18.28
C LEU A 327 31.31 7.91 17.05
N ALA A 328 30.71 7.73 15.87
CA ALA A 328 31.08 8.43 14.64
C ALA A 328 31.04 9.97 14.76
N HIS A 329 30.18 10.48 15.64
CA HIS A 329 29.96 11.91 15.84
C HIS A 329 30.72 12.48 17.05
N ALA A 330 31.29 11.63 17.90
CA ALA A 330 32.14 12.03 19.01
C ALA A 330 33.42 12.73 18.51
N TYR A 331 33.99 13.60 19.34
CA TYR A 331 35.28 14.19 19.05
C TYR A 331 36.41 13.14 19.10
N ILE A 332 37.49 13.33 18.33
CA ILE A 332 38.56 12.32 18.16
C ILE A 332 39.17 11.84 19.48
N ASP A 333 39.28 12.72 20.47
CA ASP A 333 39.79 12.38 21.80
C ASP A 333 38.92 11.31 22.49
N LEU A 334 37.59 11.39 22.31
CA LEU A 334 36.63 10.42 22.87
C LEU A 334 36.48 9.17 22.01
N GLN A 335 36.79 9.23 20.70
CA GLN A 335 36.99 8.03 19.88
C GLN A 335 38.24 7.24 20.29
N ASN A 336 39.10 7.83 21.12
CA ASN A 336 40.27 7.21 21.72
C ASN A 336 40.11 6.95 23.23
N ASP A 337 38.95 7.28 23.82
CA ASP A 337 38.66 7.04 25.23
C ASP A 337 38.19 5.60 25.43
N TYR A 338 38.87 4.87 26.31
CA TYR A 338 38.63 3.43 26.52
C TYR A 338 37.18 3.15 26.96
N ASP A 339 36.65 3.89 27.94
CA ASP A 339 35.32 3.60 28.51
C ASP A 339 34.21 3.89 27.48
N ILE A 340 34.35 4.99 26.73
CA ILE A 340 33.40 5.38 25.69
C ILE A 340 33.38 4.34 24.57
N VAL A 341 34.56 3.97 24.06
CA VAL A 341 34.63 3.00 22.96
C VAL A 341 34.17 1.63 23.43
N LEU A 342 34.53 1.20 24.63
CA LEU A 342 34.08 -0.07 25.19
C LEU A 342 32.55 -0.10 25.33
N ALA A 343 31.93 0.97 25.83
CA ALA A 343 30.47 1.08 25.89
C ALA A 343 29.83 1.01 24.49
N ALA A 344 30.41 1.71 23.51
CA ALA A 344 29.92 1.72 22.13
C ALA A 344 29.97 0.33 21.47
N VAL A 345 31.09 -0.40 21.59
CA VAL A 345 31.25 -1.72 20.96
C VAL A 345 30.44 -2.81 21.65
N LYS A 346 30.18 -2.67 22.96
CA LYS A 346 29.27 -3.56 23.70
C LYS A 346 27.81 -3.36 23.29
N GLN A 347 27.43 -2.16 22.86
CA GLN A 347 26.10 -1.87 22.32
C GLN A 347 25.98 -2.37 20.87
N ASN A 348 26.99 -2.10 20.03
CA ASN A 348 27.04 -2.54 18.64
C ASN A 348 28.51 -2.70 18.19
N GLY A 349 28.94 -3.93 17.88
CA GLY A 349 30.34 -4.23 17.53
C GLY A 349 30.86 -3.45 16.32
N PHE A 350 29.98 -3.03 15.39
CA PHE A 350 30.36 -2.19 14.25
C PHE A 350 30.81 -0.78 14.64
N ALA A 351 30.53 -0.33 15.87
CA ALA A 351 31.06 0.93 16.40
C ALA A 351 32.60 0.99 16.37
N LEU A 352 33.27 -0.18 16.39
CA LEU A 352 34.73 -0.28 16.29
C LEU A 352 35.30 0.44 15.05
N ARG A 353 34.53 0.52 13.95
CA ARG A 353 34.91 1.27 12.74
C ARG A 353 35.28 2.72 13.03
N TRP A 354 34.62 3.36 13.99
CA TRP A 354 34.79 4.76 14.35
C TRP A 354 35.79 5.00 15.47
N ALA A 355 36.30 3.94 16.09
CA ALA A 355 37.33 4.04 17.11
C ALA A 355 38.68 4.44 16.51
N SER A 356 39.54 5.02 17.36
CA SER A 356 40.92 5.37 17.00
C SER A 356 41.74 4.13 16.62
N THR A 357 42.89 4.34 15.96
CA THR A 357 43.83 3.26 15.65
C THR A 357 44.31 2.51 16.89
N ASN A 358 44.46 3.22 18.02
CA ASN A 358 44.89 2.62 19.28
C ASN A 358 43.80 1.71 19.86
N MET A 359 42.53 2.15 19.79
CA MET A 359 41.40 1.36 20.28
C MET A 359 41.11 0.15 19.37
N LYS A 360 41.30 0.29 18.05
CA LYS A 360 41.27 -0.83 17.10
C LYS A 360 42.39 -1.84 17.31
N ASN A 361 43.44 -1.47 18.03
CA ASN A 361 44.53 -2.34 18.44
C ASN A 361 44.45 -2.77 19.91
N ASN A 362 43.37 -2.41 20.61
CA ASN A 362 43.17 -2.82 21.99
C ASN A 362 42.44 -4.17 22.02
N TYR A 363 43.09 -5.17 22.63
CA TYR A 363 42.57 -6.54 22.70
C TYR A 363 41.16 -6.62 23.30
N GLU A 364 40.91 -5.94 24.42
CA GLU A 364 39.64 -6.05 25.15
C GLU A 364 38.50 -5.40 24.38
N ILE A 365 38.75 -4.24 23.76
CA ILE A 365 37.77 -3.54 22.92
C ILE A 365 37.42 -4.39 21.70
N VAL A 366 38.42 -4.92 21.00
CA VAL A 366 38.17 -5.75 19.81
C VAL A 366 37.50 -7.06 20.19
N SER A 367 37.91 -7.70 21.29
CA SER A 367 37.25 -8.91 21.78
C SER A 367 35.78 -8.65 22.12
N ALA A 368 35.47 -7.52 22.77
CA ALA A 368 34.09 -7.14 23.06
C ALA A 368 33.29 -6.86 21.76
N ALA A 369 33.90 -6.19 20.79
CA ALA A 369 33.27 -5.89 19.50
C ALA A 369 32.98 -7.16 18.69
N VAL A 370 33.90 -8.13 18.69
CA VAL A 370 33.75 -9.42 18.00
C VAL A 370 32.69 -10.29 18.67
N GLN A 371 32.55 -10.23 20.00
CA GLN A 371 31.51 -10.95 20.73
C GLN A 371 30.10 -10.45 20.39
N THR A 372 29.95 -9.15 20.16
CA THR A 372 28.65 -8.58 19.75
C THR A 372 28.40 -8.80 18.27
N ASN A 373 29.37 -8.47 17.40
CA ASN A 373 29.29 -8.65 15.96
C ASN A 373 30.63 -9.22 15.44
N SER A 374 30.66 -10.49 15.02
CA SER A 374 31.91 -11.16 14.61
C SER A 374 32.63 -10.47 13.44
N GLU A 375 31.88 -9.87 12.51
CA GLU A 375 32.40 -9.08 11.40
C GLU A 375 33.11 -7.78 11.84
N ALA A 376 33.00 -7.37 13.11
CA ALA A 376 33.76 -6.25 13.65
C ALA A 376 35.28 -6.48 13.55
N LEU A 377 35.72 -7.74 13.44
CA LEU A 377 37.13 -8.11 13.18
C LEU A 377 37.71 -7.39 11.94
N ASN A 378 36.89 -7.09 10.94
CA ASN A 378 37.29 -6.32 9.76
C ASN A 378 37.88 -4.93 10.11
N TYR A 379 37.42 -4.33 11.21
CA TYR A 379 37.86 -3.01 11.65
C TYR A 379 39.00 -3.05 12.66
N ALA A 380 39.39 -4.23 13.14
CA ALA A 380 40.52 -4.40 14.03
C ALA A 380 41.84 -4.06 13.33
N SER A 381 42.88 -3.80 14.10
CA SER A 381 44.23 -3.65 13.58
C SER A 381 44.72 -4.96 12.93
N ARG A 382 45.67 -4.86 11.98
CA ARG A 382 46.28 -6.04 11.35
C ARG A 382 46.90 -7.01 12.35
N THR A 383 47.44 -6.49 13.46
CA THR A 383 47.99 -7.26 14.57
C THR A 383 46.92 -8.07 15.29
N LEU A 384 45.71 -7.55 15.47
CA LEU A 384 44.59 -8.28 16.09
C LEU A 384 43.85 -9.18 15.09
N GLN A 385 43.87 -8.85 13.80
CA GLN A 385 43.45 -9.77 12.72
C GLN A 385 44.39 -10.97 12.56
N ASP A 386 45.62 -10.88 13.06
CA ASP A 386 46.59 -11.98 13.17
C ASP A 386 46.63 -12.59 14.59
N ASN A 387 45.78 -12.14 15.50
CA ASN A 387 45.69 -12.70 16.85
C ASN A 387 44.78 -13.95 16.83
N PHE A 388 45.38 -15.11 17.07
CA PHE A 388 44.68 -16.40 17.03
C PHE A 388 43.43 -16.44 17.92
N GLU A 389 43.51 -15.95 19.16
CA GLU A 389 42.41 -16.06 20.13
C GLU A 389 41.21 -15.20 19.75
N ILE A 390 41.43 -13.97 19.27
CA ILE A 390 40.34 -13.10 18.79
C ILE A 390 39.70 -13.69 17.55
N VAL A 391 40.51 -14.16 16.60
CA VAL A 391 40.02 -14.75 15.36
C VAL A 391 39.26 -16.04 15.64
N GLU A 392 39.75 -16.89 16.54
CA GLU A 392 39.06 -18.11 16.96
C GLU A 392 37.69 -17.79 17.56
N LYS A 393 37.60 -16.78 18.45
CA LYS A 393 36.31 -16.31 18.99
C LYS A 393 35.36 -15.84 17.88
N ALA A 394 35.87 -15.06 16.91
CA ALA A 394 35.07 -14.56 15.78
C ALA A 394 34.54 -15.71 14.91
N VAL A 395 35.43 -16.62 14.51
CA VAL A 395 35.15 -17.76 13.63
C VAL A 395 34.21 -18.78 14.29
N SER A 396 34.36 -18.99 15.60
CA SER A 396 33.49 -19.89 16.36
C SER A 396 32.06 -19.37 16.47
N ALA A 397 31.87 -18.05 16.47
CA ALA A 397 30.53 -17.45 16.39
C ALA A 397 29.97 -17.53 14.96
N PHE A 398 30.76 -17.07 13.97
CA PHE A 398 30.40 -17.08 12.55
C PHE A 398 31.59 -17.46 11.67
N GLY A 399 31.49 -18.59 10.96
CA GLY A 399 32.60 -19.13 10.17
C GLY A 399 33.13 -18.17 9.09
N THR A 400 32.26 -17.35 8.51
CA THR A 400 32.62 -16.36 7.48
C THR A 400 33.60 -15.31 7.98
N SER A 401 33.67 -15.05 9.29
CA SER A 401 34.60 -14.09 9.89
C SER A 401 36.07 -14.44 9.66
N LEU A 402 36.38 -15.68 9.26
CA LEU A 402 37.72 -16.08 8.81
C LEU A 402 38.24 -15.20 7.67
N GLU A 403 37.37 -14.62 6.83
CA GLU A 403 37.77 -13.74 5.73
C GLU A 403 38.48 -12.47 6.17
N PHE A 404 38.24 -12.03 7.40
CA PHE A 404 38.88 -10.83 7.99
C PHE A 404 40.17 -11.15 8.74
N ALA A 405 40.52 -12.43 8.88
CA ALA A 405 41.77 -12.83 9.48
C ALA A 405 42.96 -12.61 8.53
N SER A 406 44.15 -12.54 9.11
CA SER A 406 45.41 -12.50 8.36
C SER A 406 45.57 -13.72 7.43
N SER A 407 46.34 -13.57 6.35
CA SER A 407 46.63 -14.68 5.44
C SER A 407 47.30 -15.88 6.13
N SER A 408 48.09 -15.64 7.18
CA SER A 408 48.69 -16.65 8.06
C SER A 408 47.62 -17.49 8.75
N LEU A 409 46.64 -16.85 9.39
CA LEU A 409 45.55 -17.55 10.08
C LEU A 409 44.54 -18.19 9.13
N ARG A 410 44.29 -17.59 7.95
CA ARG A 410 43.51 -18.23 6.87
C ARG A 410 44.21 -19.47 6.26
N SER A 411 45.47 -19.70 6.62
CA SER A 411 46.24 -20.90 6.29
C SER A 411 46.46 -21.82 7.51
N ASN A 412 45.81 -21.54 8.64
CA ASN A 412 45.84 -22.41 9.81
C ASN A 412 44.75 -23.48 9.69
N LEU A 413 45.15 -24.75 9.66
CA LEU A 413 44.24 -25.88 9.45
C LEU A 413 43.16 -25.98 10.52
N SER A 414 43.48 -25.79 11.80
CA SER A 414 42.49 -25.92 12.88
C SER A 414 41.43 -24.84 12.80
N LEU A 415 41.82 -23.58 12.56
CA LEU A 415 40.87 -22.48 12.33
C LEU A 415 40.02 -22.69 11.09
N CYS A 416 40.62 -23.15 9.99
CA CYS A 416 39.89 -23.45 8.76
C CYS A 416 38.85 -24.55 8.99
N LEU A 417 39.20 -25.60 9.74
CA LEU A 417 38.27 -26.67 10.11
C LEU A 417 37.13 -26.15 11.00
N THR A 418 37.42 -25.28 11.97
CA THR A 418 36.37 -24.63 12.79
C THR A 418 35.44 -23.79 11.93
N ALA A 419 35.98 -23.00 11.00
CA ALA A 419 35.19 -22.13 10.12
C ALA A 419 34.24 -22.94 9.22
N VAL A 420 34.72 -23.98 8.54
CA VAL A 420 33.89 -24.77 7.62
C VAL A 420 32.86 -25.64 8.36
N LYS A 421 33.14 -26.04 9.60
CA LYS A 421 32.18 -26.76 10.44
C LYS A 421 31.05 -25.85 10.90
N GLN A 422 31.32 -24.56 11.11
CA GLN A 422 30.30 -23.59 11.50
C GLN A 422 29.46 -23.14 10.28
N ASP A 423 30.12 -22.82 9.16
CA ASP A 423 29.48 -22.47 7.90
C ASP A 423 30.30 -23.03 6.71
N GLY A 424 29.72 -23.97 5.95
CA GLY A 424 30.36 -24.61 4.82
C GLY A 424 30.77 -23.63 3.71
N TYR A 425 30.12 -22.46 3.58
CA TYR A 425 30.53 -21.43 2.63
C TYR A 425 31.83 -20.73 3.02
N SER A 426 32.29 -20.87 4.27
CA SER A 426 33.60 -20.39 4.72
C SER A 426 34.75 -20.99 3.92
N LEU A 427 34.54 -22.08 3.18
CA LEU A 427 35.50 -22.63 2.23
C LEU A 427 35.98 -21.60 1.20
N ARG A 428 35.17 -20.57 0.89
CA ARG A 428 35.58 -19.43 0.06
C ARG A 428 36.75 -18.63 0.65
N SER A 429 36.86 -18.59 1.98
CA SER A 429 37.83 -17.76 2.68
C SER A 429 39.11 -18.52 3.04
N VAL A 430 39.06 -19.84 2.90
CA VAL A 430 40.16 -20.77 3.10
C VAL A 430 40.94 -20.88 1.80
N ASP A 431 42.08 -20.19 1.69
CA ASP A 431 42.82 -20.12 0.41
C ASP A 431 43.49 -21.46 0.07
N ARG A 432 44.38 -21.95 0.93
CA ARG A 432 45.27 -23.09 0.63
C ARG A 432 44.59 -24.46 0.72
N PHE A 433 43.49 -24.57 1.47
CA PHE A 433 42.87 -25.86 1.79
C PHE A 433 41.60 -26.18 0.97
N ARG A 434 41.31 -25.46 -0.11
CA ARG A 434 40.24 -25.85 -1.06
C ARG A 434 40.53 -27.16 -1.79
N ASN A 435 41.77 -27.61 -1.80
CA ASN A 435 42.20 -28.92 -2.28
C ASN A 435 42.55 -29.89 -1.13
N ASN A 436 42.20 -29.54 0.12
CA ASN A 436 42.40 -30.43 1.26
C ASN A 436 41.14 -31.27 1.47
N PHE A 437 41.31 -32.59 1.41
CA PHE A 437 40.22 -33.54 1.52
C PHE A 437 39.39 -33.36 2.81
N GLU A 438 40.04 -33.25 3.97
CA GLU A 438 39.35 -33.15 5.26
C GLU A 438 38.55 -31.85 5.38
N VAL A 439 39.15 -30.72 4.99
CA VAL A 439 38.48 -29.41 5.06
C VAL A 439 37.26 -29.36 4.14
N VAL A 440 37.42 -29.79 2.88
CA VAL A 440 36.30 -29.81 1.93
C VAL A 440 35.23 -30.80 2.35
N LEU A 441 35.60 -31.99 2.85
CA LEU A 441 34.65 -32.98 3.34
C LEU A 441 33.79 -32.43 4.49
N ASN A 442 34.39 -31.72 5.46
CA ASN A 442 33.64 -31.07 6.53
C ASN A 442 32.73 -29.95 6.00
N ALA A 443 33.21 -29.15 5.03
CA ALA A 443 32.42 -28.10 4.41
C ALA A 443 31.17 -28.64 3.70
N VAL A 444 31.31 -29.70 2.90
CA VAL A 444 30.17 -30.30 2.16
C VAL A 444 29.21 -31.06 3.07
N LYS A 445 29.70 -31.63 4.19
CA LYS A 445 28.85 -32.22 5.23
C LYS A 445 27.94 -31.17 5.88
N GLN A 446 28.47 -29.96 6.10
CA GLN A 446 27.68 -28.84 6.65
C GLN A 446 26.72 -28.28 5.59
N ASN A 447 27.22 -28.03 4.37
CA ASN A 447 26.44 -27.52 3.23
C ASN A 447 26.94 -28.09 1.90
N GLY A 448 26.14 -28.93 1.23
CA GLY A 448 26.50 -29.61 -0.01
C GLY A 448 26.83 -28.66 -1.16
N MET A 449 26.27 -27.44 -1.16
CA MET A 449 26.62 -26.42 -2.16
C MET A 449 28.06 -25.92 -2.02
N ALA A 450 28.73 -26.15 -0.89
CA ALA A 450 30.15 -25.79 -0.72
C ALA A 450 31.06 -26.49 -1.74
N LEU A 451 30.61 -27.57 -2.39
CA LEU A 451 31.33 -28.26 -3.46
C LEU A 451 31.77 -27.32 -4.60
N GLN A 452 30.97 -26.28 -4.89
CA GLN A 452 31.31 -25.28 -5.91
C GLN A 452 32.63 -24.54 -5.63
N MET A 453 33.04 -24.48 -4.37
CA MET A 453 34.27 -23.80 -3.93
C MET A 453 35.46 -24.76 -3.82
N ALA A 454 35.25 -26.07 -3.94
CA ALA A 454 36.32 -27.06 -3.91
C ALA A 454 37.19 -26.96 -5.18
N SER A 455 38.42 -27.48 -5.11
CA SER A 455 39.27 -27.61 -6.30
C SER A 455 38.66 -28.56 -7.34
N PRO A 456 39.00 -28.41 -8.63
CA PRO A 456 38.56 -29.33 -9.68
C PRO A 456 38.88 -30.80 -9.37
N GLU A 457 40.01 -31.07 -8.72
CA GLU A 457 40.40 -32.41 -8.29
C GLU A 457 39.43 -33.00 -7.26
N LEU A 458 38.97 -32.20 -6.29
CA LEU A 458 38.02 -32.63 -5.28
C LEU A 458 36.56 -32.62 -5.76
N GLN A 459 36.23 -31.79 -6.75
CA GLN A 459 34.99 -31.91 -7.53
C GLN A 459 34.92 -33.19 -8.36
N ASN A 460 36.07 -33.84 -8.60
CA ASN A 460 36.16 -35.16 -9.20
C ASN A 460 36.43 -36.27 -8.16
N ASN A 461 36.35 -35.99 -6.86
CA ASN A 461 36.52 -36.98 -5.82
C ASN A 461 35.17 -37.63 -5.47
N PHE A 462 35.11 -38.95 -5.64
CA PHE A 462 33.88 -39.73 -5.44
C PHE A 462 33.26 -39.52 -4.04
N GLU A 463 34.05 -39.60 -2.97
CA GLU A 463 33.54 -39.53 -1.60
C GLU A 463 33.00 -38.13 -1.26
N ILE A 464 33.72 -37.07 -1.67
CA ILE A 464 33.30 -35.69 -1.44
C ILE A 464 32.01 -35.39 -2.19
N VAL A 465 31.95 -35.73 -3.48
CA VAL A 465 30.76 -35.47 -4.30
C VAL A 465 29.57 -36.29 -3.81
N LEU A 466 29.76 -37.57 -3.49
CA LEU A 466 28.72 -38.41 -2.93
C LEU A 466 28.16 -37.83 -1.61
N THR A 467 29.05 -37.32 -0.75
CA THR A 467 28.64 -36.66 0.50
C THR A 467 27.87 -35.36 0.22
N ALA A 468 28.32 -34.55 -0.73
CA ALA A 468 27.67 -33.29 -1.11
C ALA A 468 26.26 -33.51 -1.67
N VAL A 469 26.07 -34.47 -2.58
CA VAL A 469 24.75 -34.75 -3.20
C VAL A 469 23.77 -35.39 -2.21
N ARG A 470 24.27 -36.17 -1.23
CA ARG A 470 23.45 -36.68 -0.13
C ARG A 470 22.95 -35.57 0.78
N GLN A 471 23.76 -34.53 0.99
CA GLN A 471 23.33 -33.35 1.76
C GLN A 471 22.36 -32.50 0.94
N ARG A 472 22.65 -32.26 -0.34
CA ARG A 472 21.79 -31.52 -1.28
C ARG A 472 22.03 -31.96 -2.71
N GLY A 473 21.05 -32.63 -3.33
CA GLY A 473 21.18 -33.21 -4.67
C GLY A 473 21.53 -32.22 -5.79
N ALA A 474 21.13 -30.95 -5.64
CA ALA A 474 21.53 -29.88 -6.55
C ALA A 474 23.06 -29.66 -6.63
N ALA A 475 23.84 -30.11 -5.65
CA ALA A 475 25.30 -30.04 -5.66
C ALA A 475 25.93 -30.82 -6.84
N LEU A 476 25.19 -31.74 -7.47
CA LEU A 476 25.62 -32.49 -8.65
C LEU A 476 26.10 -31.58 -9.79
N CYS A 477 25.55 -30.37 -9.92
CA CYS A 477 25.96 -29.43 -10.96
C CYS A 477 27.42 -28.96 -10.87
N PHE A 478 28.05 -29.11 -9.69
CA PHE A 478 29.45 -28.77 -9.46
C PHE A 478 30.39 -29.98 -9.53
N ALA A 479 29.84 -31.19 -9.70
CA ALA A 479 30.65 -32.38 -9.88
C ALA A 479 31.33 -32.36 -11.25
N SER A 480 32.44 -33.09 -11.37
CA SER A 480 33.10 -33.28 -12.65
C SER A 480 32.18 -34.01 -13.66
N PRO A 481 32.38 -33.84 -14.97
CA PRO A 481 31.63 -34.60 -15.98
C PRO A 481 31.71 -36.12 -15.79
N ALA A 482 32.83 -36.63 -15.29
CA ALA A 482 33.02 -38.05 -15.01
C ALA A 482 32.12 -38.54 -13.88
N LEU A 483 31.93 -37.73 -12.82
CA LEU A 483 31.03 -38.05 -11.72
C LEU A 483 29.56 -37.78 -12.05
N CYS A 484 29.26 -36.84 -12.95
CA CYS A 484 27.93 -36.67 -13.53
C CYS A 484 27.50 -37.84 -14.45
N ASP A 485 28.45 -38.68 -14.89
CA ASP A 485 28.18 -39.95 -15.58
C ASP A 485 28.24 -41.17 -14.63
N ASN A 486 28.43 -40.96 -13.32
CA ASN A 486 28.43 -42.05 -12.34
C ASN A 486 27.00 -42.37 -11.86
N VAL A 487 26.53 -43.60 -12.12
CA VAL A 487 25.18 -44.05 -11.74
C VAL A 487 24.90 -43.88 -10.25
N GLU A 488 25.86 -44.20 -9.38
CA GLU A 488 25.65 -44.20 -7.94
C GLU A 488 25.45 -42.78 -7.41
N ILE A 489 26.34 -41.85 -7.80
CA ILE A 489 26.24 -40.44 -7.43
C ILE A 489 24.95 -39.82 -7.94
N VAL A 490 24.61 -40.05 -9.22
CA VAL A 490 23.39 -39.48 -9.80
C VAL A 490 22.14 -40.05 -9.14
N LYS A 491 22.08 -41.37 -8.87
CA LYS A 491 20.95 -41.97 -8.15
C LYS A 491 20.79 -41.39 -6.74
N GLU A 492 21.88 -41.12 -6.03
CA GLU A 492 21.81 -40.46 -4.72
C GLU A 492 21.39 -38.99 -4.81
N ALA A 493 21.83 -38.26 -5.84
CA ALA A 493 21.44 -36.87 -6.07
C ALA A 493 19.94 -36.73 -6.39
N VAL A 494 19.39 -37.58 -7.26
CA VAL A 494 17.98 -37.49 -7.67
C VAL A 494 17.02 -37.92 -6.57
N LYS A 495 17.47 -38.75 -5.60
CA LYS A 495 16.70 -39.09 -4.40
C LYS A 495 16.45 -37.90 -3.48
N THR A 496 17.36 -36.92 -3.45
CA THR A 496 17.21 -35.71 -2.63
C THR A 496 16.68 -34.52 -3.43
N TYR A 497 16.94 -34.47 -4.74
CA TYR A 497 16.45 -33.45 -5.67
C TYR A 497 16.29 -34.02 -7.08
N GLY A 498 15.08 -34.39 -7.51
CA GLY A 498 14.79 -35.12 -8.74
C GLY A 498 15.24 -34.38 -10.00
N LYS A 499 15.10 -33.04 -10.02
CA LYS A 499 15.62 -32.17 -11.09
C LYS A 499 17.15 -32.20 -11.22
N ALA A 500 17.89 -32.79 -10.26
CA ALA A 500 19.33 -33.02 -10.41
C ALA A 500 19.67 -33.87 -11.64
N ILE A 501 18.73 -34.69 -12.15
CA ILE A 501 18.93 -35.48 -13.38
C ILE A 501 19.30 -34.60 -14.58
N HIS A 502 18.93 -33.31 -14.57
CA HIS A 502 19.35 -32.33 -15.57
C HIS A 502 20.87 -32.24 -15.73
N TYR A 503 21.63 -32.42 -14.64
CA TYR A 503 23.09 -32.35 -14.64
C TYR A 503 23.77 -33.67 -14.98
N ALA A 504 23.01 -34.76 -15.07
CA ALA A 504 23.55 -36.08 -15.42
C ALA A 504 23.93 -36.14 -16.91
N SER A 505 24.83 -37.06 -17.24
CA SER A 505 25.21 -37.31 -18.64
C SER A 505 23.99 -37.72 -19.48
N SER A 506 24.06 -37.51 -20.80
CA SER A 506 22.99 -37.97 -21.70
C SER A 506 22.72 -39.47 -21.60
N ARG A 507 23.75 -40.28 -21.32
CA ARG A 507 23.62 -41.72 -21.09
C ARG A 507 22.73 -42.02 -19.88
N LEU A 508 22.94 -41.32 -18.76
CA LEU A 508 22.15 -41.51 -17.54
C LEU A 508 20.76 -40.87 -17.60
N ARG A 509 20.60 -39.80 -18.39
CA ARG A 509 19.27 -39.26 -18.73
C ARG A 509 18.45 -40.19 -19.62
N GLY A 510 19.09 -41.23 -20.19
CA GLY A 510 18.47 -42.36 -20.88
C GLY A 510 18.41 -43.65 -20.05
N ASP A 511 18.88 -43.64 -18.79
CA ASP A 511 18.86 -44.82 -17.93
C ASP A 511 17.50 -44.93 -17.21
N ARG A 512 16.76 -46.00 -17.51
CA ARG A 512 15.39 -46.19 -17.02
C ARG A 512 15.31 -46.15 -15.49
N ASP A 513 16.28 -46.74 -14.80
CA ASP A 513 16.26 -46.80 -13.33
C ASP A 513 16.54 -45.43 -12.71
N VAL A 514 17.48 -44.67 -13.28
CA VAL A 514 17.80 -43.30 -12.84
C VAL A 514 16.61 -42.38 -13.06
N ILE A 515 15.97 -42.46 -14.23
CA ILE A 515 14.78 -41.69 -14.57
C ILE A 515 13.65 -41.97 -13.59
N LEU A 516 13.33 -43.25 -13.34
CA LEU A 516 12.27 -43.62 -12.42
C LEU A 516 12.55 -43.14 -11.00
N ALA A 517 13.80 -43.20 -10.54
CA ALA A 517 14.19 -42.65 -9.24
C ALA A 517 14.01 -41.12 -9.18
N ALA A 518 14.36 -40.39 -10.25
CA ALA A 518 14.18 -38.94 -10.32
C ALA A 518 12.71 -38.53 -10.33
N LEU A 519 11.90 -39.19 -11.17
CA LEU A 519 10.44 -38.95 -11.25
C LEU A 519 9.71 -39.37 -9.97
N GLN A 520 10.24 -40.36 -9.25
CA GLN A 520 9.71 -40.73 -7.95
C GLN A 520 9.84 -39.59 -6.93
N GLN A 521 10.91 -38.80 -7.02
CA GLN A 521 11.17 -37.67 -6.12
C GLN A 521 10.48 -36.39 -6.57
N ASP A 522 10.56 -36.03 -7.86
CA ASP A 522 9.94 -34.84 -8.45
C ASP A 522 9.54 -35.15 -9.90
N GLY A 523 8.23 -35.15 -10.18
CA GLY A 523 7.70 -35.47 -11.50
C GLY A 523 8.10 -34.47 -12.60
N ASP A 524 8.46 -33.24 -12.23
CA ASP A 524 8.97 -32.23 -13.18
C ASP A 524 10.36 -32.62 -13.73
N ALA A 525 11.04 -33.59 -13.13
CA ALA A 525 12.28 -34.13 -13.68
C ALA A 525 12.10 -34.71 -15.10
N PHE A 526 10.85 -34.99 -15.50
CA PHE A 526 10.48 -35.45 -16.84
C PHE A 526 10.98 -34.54 -17.95
N ASP A 527 11.04 -33.23 -17.73
CA ASP A 527 11.49 -32.26 -18.75
C ASP A 527 12.97 -32.45 -19.15
N TYR A 528 13.74 -33.17 -18.34
CA TYR A 528 15.19 -33.31 -18.51
C TYR A 528 15.64 -34.68 -19.02
N ILE A 529 14.73 -35.66 -19.13
CA ILE A 529 15.03 -37.01 -19.59
C ILE A 529 15.27 -37.06 -21.11
N ASP A 530 15.86 -38.15 -21.59
CA ASP A 530 16.07 -38.37 -23.03
C ASP A 530 14.73 -38.32 -23.81
N LEU A 531 14.71 -37.55 -24.91
CA LEU A 531 13.57 -37.37 -25.79
C LEU A 531 12.98 -38.69 -26.31
N GLN A 532 13.82 -39.71 -26.51
CA GLN A 532 13.36 -41.03 -26.97
C GLN A 532 12.50 -41.73 -25.92
N LEU A 533 12.81 -41.53 -24.63
CA LEU A 533 12.09 -42.13 -23.51
C LEU A 533 10.92 -41.30 -23.02
N GLN A 534 10.82 -40.03 -23.44
CA GLN A 534 9.63 -39.23 -23.17
C GLN A 534 8.36 -39.87 -23.74
N HIS A 535 8.46 -40.73 -24.76
CA HIS A 535 7.33 -41.42 -25.38
C HIS A 535 6.95 -42.74 -24.68
N ASP A 536 7.70 -43.17 -23.65
CA ASP A 536 7.39 -44.37 -22.86
C ASP A 536 6.21 -44.09 -21.92
N GLU A 537 5.12 -44.85 -22.10
CA GLU A 537 3.88 -44.68 -21.34
C GLU A 537 4.09 -44.84 -19.82
N HIS A 538 4.94 -45.78 -19.40
CA HIS A 538 5.17 -46.05 -17.98
C HIS A 538 5.93 -44.91 -17.31
N ILE A 539 6.94 -44.36 -17.98
CA ILE A 539 7.70 -43.20 -17.50
C ILE A 539 6.78 -41.97 -17.41
N TYR A 540 5.95 -41.76 -18.43
CA TYR A 540 5.01 -40.64 -18.46
C TYR A 540 3.94 -40.72 -17.36
N ILE A 541 3.36 -41.91 -17.12
CA ILE A 541 2.42 -42.15 -16.03
C ILE A 541 3.08 -41.86 -14.67
N GLN A 542 4.32 -42.29 -14.47
CA GLN A 542 5.04 -42.06 -13.22
C GLN A 542 5.34 -40.57 -12.96
N ALA A 543 5.66 -39.79 -14.00
CA ALA A 543 5.83 -38.35 -13.89
C ALA A 543 4.54 -37.66 -13.42
N ILE A 544 3.41 -38.01 -14.03
CA ILE A 544 2.09 -37.43 -13.72
C ILE A 544 1.68 -37.66 -12.27
N ARG A 545 1.97 -38.85 -11.72
CA ARG A 545 1.68 -39.17 -10.31
C ARG A 545 2.32 -38.16 -9.33
N ASN A 546 3.47 -37.60 -9.68
CA ASN A 546 4.31 -36.87 -8.72
C ASN A 546 4.45 -35.37 -8.98
N SER A 547 4.07 -34.84 -10.15
CA SER A 547 4.07 -33.37 -10.40
C SER A 547 2.73 -32.79 -10.83
N GLY A 548 1.73 -33.60 -11.19
CA GLY A 548 0.41 -33.13 -11.65
C GLY A 548 0.43 -32.32 -12.96
N HIS A 549 1.61 -31.99 -13.48
CA HIS A 549 1.82 -31.14 -14.64
C HIS A 549 2.67 -31.90 -15.66
N LEU A 550 2.13 -32.13 -16.87
CA LEU A 550 2.79 -31.78 -18.15
C LEU A 550 1.95 -32.17 -19.40
N GLN A 551 1.84 -31.19 -20.30
CA GLN A 551 0.96 -31.10 -21.48
C GLN A 551 1.50 -31.84 -22.71
N ASN A 552 1.90 -33.11 -22.62
CA ASN A 552 2.35 -33.85 -23.81
C ASN A 552 1.14 -34.38 -24.62
N LYS A 553 0.54 -33.51 -25.44
CA LYS A 553 -0.61 -33.84 -26.29
C LYS A 553 -0.36 -35.04 -27.21
N THR A 554 0.89 -35.27 -27.63
CA THR A 554 1.25 -36.33 -28.57
C THR A 554 1.11 -37.72 -27.95
N ILE A 555 1.54 -37.90 -26.71
CA ILE A 555 1.42 -39.19 -25.98
C ILE A 555 -0.04 -39.48 -25.65
N LEU A 556 -0.79 -38.46 -25.22
CA LEU A 556 -2.23 -38.59 -24.95
C LEU A 556 -3.04 -39.02 -26.19
N GLN A 557 -2.56 -38.68 -27.39
CA GLN A 557 -3.20 -39.08 -28.65
C GLN A 557 -2.82 -40.49 -29.11
N SER A 558 -1.68 -41.02 -28.69
CA SER A 558 -1.20 -42.36 -29.07
C SER A 558 -1.52 -43.46 -28.05
N MET A 559 -1.93 -43.09 -26.83
CA MET A 559 -2.25 -44.05 -25.76
C MET A 559 -3.49 -44.89 -26.04
N ASP A 560 -3.40 -46.17 -25.70
CA ASP A 560 -4.57 -47.05 -25.72
C ASP A 560 -5.56 -46.73 -24.57
N ARG A 561 -6.76 -47.31 -24.65
CA ARG A 561 -7.85 -47.04 -23.69
C ARG A 561 -7.52 -47.51 -22.26
N THR A 562 -6.64 -48.50 -22.12
CA THR A 562 -6.20 -49.08 -20.85
C THR A 562 -5.18 -48.17 -20.17
N SER A 563 -4.13 -47.78 -20.90
CA SER A 563 -3.11 -46.83 -20.45
C SER A 563 -3.70 -45.46 -20.14
N PHE A 564 -4.69 -45.00 -20.91
CA PHE A 564 -5.41 -43.77 -20.62
C PHE A 564 -6.19 -43.82 -19.29
N ASN A 565 -6.78 -44.97 -18.95
CA ASN A 565 -7.45 -45.15 -17.65
C ASN A 565 -6.45 -45.16 -16.49
N VAL A 566 -5.27 -45.77 -16.67
CA VAL A 566 -4.19 -45.74 -15.67
C VAL A 566 -3.64 -44.33 -15.49
N LEU A 567 -3.51 -43.55 -16.57
CA LEU A 567 -3.11 -42.14 -16.50
C LEU A 567 -4.14 -41.27 -15.77
N LYS A 568 -5.43 -41.49 -16.02
CA LYS A 568 -6.51 -40.82 -15.29
C LYS A 568 -6.45 -41.14 -13.80
N GLN A 569 -6.21 -42.40 -13.46
CA GLN A 569 -6.03 -42.86 -12.10
C GLN A 569 -4.80 -42.21 -11.43
N ALA A 570 -3.65 -42.21 -12.10
CA ALA A 570 -2.42 -41.57 -11.62
C ALA A 570 -2.60 -40.06 -11.33
N ARG A 571 -3.39 -39.37 -12.16
CA ARG A 571 -3.73 -37.96 -11.92
C ARG A 571 -4.62 -37.78 -10.69
N LEU A 572 -5.58 -38.67 -10.48
CA LEU A 572 -6.39 -38.66 -9.27
C LEU A 572 -5.53 -38.98 -8.03
N GLU A 573 -4.61 -39.94 -8.12
CA GLU A 573 -3.66 -40.25 -7.04
C GLU A 573 -2.79 -39.03 -6.65
N HIS A 574 -2.37 -38.22 -7.63
CA HIS A 574 -1.69 -36.94 -7.38
C HIS A 574 -2.60 -35.90 -6.71
N GLU A 575 -3.80 -35.68 -7.26
CA GLU A 575 -4.76 -34.67 -6.79
C GLU A 575 -5.28 -34.96 -5.36
N TYR A 576 -5.25 -36.22 -4.92
CA TYR A 576 -5.82 -36.69 -3.65
C TYR A 576 -4.82 -37.29 -2.66
N HIS A 577 -3.50 -37.06 -2.81
CA HIS A 577 -2.38 -37.46 -1.91
C HIS A 577 -2.70 -38.52 -0.83
N ASP A 578 -2.18 -39.75 -0.98
CA ASP A 578 -2.32 -40.90 -0.05
C ASP A 578 -3.70 -41.61 0.00
N CYS A 579 -4.61 -41.34 -0.95
CA CYS A 579 -5.87 -42.09 -1.07
C CYS A 579 -5.74 -43.30 -2.02
N HIS A 580 -6.03 -44.52 -1.54
CA HIS A 580 -6.15 -45.69 -2.43
C HIS A 580 -7.50 -45.65 -3.16
N ILE A 581 -7.49 -45.34 -4.46
CA ILE A 581 -8.71 -45.28 -5.29
C ILE A 581 -8.87 -46.62 -6.03
N PRO A 582 -9.97 -47.38 -5.83
CA PRO A 582 -10.17 -48.66 -6.51
C PRO A 582 -10.35 -48.52 -8.03
N LEU A 583 -9.88 -49.52 -8.79
CA LEU A 583 -10.03 -49.58 -10.25
C LEU A 583 -11.51 -49.52 -10.65
N GLY A 584 -11.92 -48.43 -11.30
CA GLY A 584 -13.31 -48.20 -11.74
C GLY A 584 -14.13 -47.22 -10.90
N HIS A 585 -13.51 -46.51 -9.95
CA HIS A 585 -14.19 -45.49 -9.13
C HIS A 585 -14.80 -44.38 -10.01
N LEU A 586 -16.08 -44.11 -9.83
CA LEU A 586 -16.78 -43.03 -10.51
C LEU A 586 -16.43 -41.71 -9.81
N ILE A 587 -16.13 -40.64 -10.57
CA ILE A 587 -15.80 -39.31 -10.02
C ILE A 587 -16.92 -38.78 -9.09
N SER A 588 -18.15 -39.29 -9.26
CA SER A 588 -19.32 -38.93 -8.46
C SER A 588 -19.40 -39.59 -7.07
N THR A 589 -18.49 -40.50 -6.72
CA THR A 589 -18.52 -41.20 -5.42
C THR A 589 -17.42 -40.68 -4.48
N PRO A 590 -17.73 -40.34 -3.20
CA PRO A 590 -16.72 -39.92 -2.22
C PRO A 590 -15.64 -41.00 -2.00
N ILE A 591 -14.37 -40.61 -1.96
CA ILE A 591 -13.25 -41.52 -1.70
C ILE A 591 -13.12 -41.68 -0.17
N GLN A 592 -13.13 -42.93 0.34
CA GLN A 592 -12.86 -43.20 1.75
C GLN A 592 -11.35 -43.07 2.02
N LEU A 593 -10.98 -42.21 2.97
CA LEU A 593 -9.61 -42.10 3.48
C LEU A 593 -9.22 -43.42 4.15
N CYS A 594 -8.10 -44.02 3.74
CA CYS A 594 -7.52 -45.15 4.45
C CYS A 594 -7.10 -44.68 5.85
N LYS A 595 -7.81 -45.13 6.90
CA LYS A 595 -7.27 -45.09 8.26
C LYS A 595 -6.02 -45.96 8.28
N GLN A 596 -4.84 -45.36 8.33
CA GLN A 596 -3.69 -46.08 8.87
C GLN A 596 -4.07 -46.49 10.30
N GLU A 597 -3.99 -47.78 10.60
CA GLU A 597 -4.10 -48.28 11.97
C GLU A 597 -2.92 -47.76 12.79
N THR A 598 -2.99 -46.51 13.24
CA THR A 598 -2.26 -46.05 14.40
C THR A 598 -3.14 -46.32 15.61
N THR A 599 -2.71 -47.27 16.43
CA THR A 599 -3.21 -47.46 17.78
C THR A 599 -2.99 -46.18 18.57
N LEU A 600 -3.95 -45.27 18.53
CA LEU A 600 -4.08 -44.15 19.45
C LEU A 600 -5.50 -44.20 19.97
N THR A 601 -5.60 -44.68 21.20
CA THR A 601 -6.73 -44.49 22.09
C THR A 601 -7.02 -43.00 22.23
N ASP A 602 -8.31 -42.68 22.22
CA ASP A 602 -8.99 -41.56 22.90
C ASP A 602 -9.74 -40.59 21.98
N GLU A 603 -11.07 -40.77 22.03
CA GLU A 603 -12.09 -39.74 22.19
C GLU A 603 -11.83 -38.36 21.55
N TYR A 604 -12.12 -38.21 20.25
CA TYR A 604 -12.57 -36.91 19.73
C TYR A 604 -13.73 -37.09 18.75
N SER A 605 -14.79 -36.35 19.06
CA SER A 605 -16.15 -36.37 18.54
C SER A 605 -16.31 -36.00 17.05
N GLU A 606 -17.23 -36.69 16.39
CA GLU A 606 -17.63 -36.65 14.97
C GLU A 606 -18.31 -35.36 14.45
N GLU A 607 -18.33 -34.23 15.15
CA GLU A 607 -19.26 -33.12 14.80
C GLU A 607 -18.67 -31.88 14.10
N MET A 608 -17.41 -31.89 13.65
CA MET A 608 -16.76 -30.63 13.19
C MET A 608 -16.41 -30.54 11.69
N TRP A 609 -17.21 -31.15 10.80
CA TRP A 609 -16.96 -31.12 9.34
C TRP A 609 -18.16 -30.68 8.48
N TRP A 610 -18.93 -29.71 8.94
CA TRP A 610 -19.81 -28.91 8.07
C TRP A 610 -19.76 -27.42 8.44
N SER A 611 -18.86 -26.67 7.81
CA SER A 611 -18.99 -25.22 7.58
C SER A 611 -18.14 -24.78 6.39
#